data_AF-A0AAW0XMC7-F1
#
_entry.id   AF-A0AAW0XMC7-F1
#
_cell.length_a   1.000
_cell.length_b   1.000
_cell.length_c   1.000
_cell.angle_alpha   90.00
_cell.angle_beta   90.00
_cell.angle_gamma   90.00
#
_symmetry.space_group_name_H-M   'P 1'
#
loop_
_entity.id
_entity.type
_entity.pdbx_description
1 polymer ?
#
loop_
_entity_poly.entity_id
_entity_poly.type
_entity_poly.pdbx_seq_one_letter_code
_entity_poly.pdbx_strand_id
1 'polypeptide(L)'
;MAAYKARLQEFDTVLSQGVIDIKKVRKLCFSGAPDEAGRRALCWKLLLHYLPLDTSQWNDTLNKKRAQYRHFVEEMVVEPARLSKNGSGNNHVDDHPLNPNPDSPWGSYFKDNEVLAQIDKDVRRLCPDIMFFQRGTEFPCKLIVDDPEVERLHRRVTHSSLSA
;
A
#
# COMPACT_ATOMS: atom_id res chain seq x y z
N MET A 1 -17.08 -33.66 -4.69
CA MET A 1 -16.77 -33.29 -3.28
C MET A 1 -15.47 -33.93 -2.77
N ALA A 2 -15.26 -35.25 -2.88
CA ALA A 2 -14.04 -35.90 -2.39
C ALA A 2 -12.73 -35.38 -3.04
N ALA A 3 -12.71 -35.24 -4.37
CA ALA A 3 -11.53 -34.74 -5.11
C ALA A 3 -11.13 -33.31 -4.72
N TYR A 4 -12.11 -32.43 -4.45
CA TYR A 4 -11.83 -31.07 -4.00
C TYR A 4 -11.23 -31.05 -2.59
N LYS A 5 -11.78 -31.86 -1.68
CA LYS A 5 -11.25 -32.00 -0.32
C LYS A 5 -9.82 -32.53 -0.31
N ALA A 6 -9.52 -33.54 -1.15
CA ALA A 6 -8.16 -34.06 -1.32
C ALA A 6 -7.19 -32.97 -1.81
N ARG A 7 -7.62 -32.17 -2.79
CA ARG A 7 -6.84 -31.02 -3.26
C ARG A 7 -6.54 -30.01 -2.16
N LEU A 8 -7.51 -29.66 -1.32
CA LEU A 8 -7.28 -28.75 -0.18
C LEU A 8 -6.23 -29.32 0.78
N GLN A 9 -6.26 -30.63 1.05
CA GLN A 9 -5.27 -31.30 1.88
C GLN A 9 -3.86 -31.27 1.28
N GLU A 10 -3.73 -31.38 -0.05
CA GLU A 10 -2.44 -31.21 -0.73
C GLU A 10 -1.86 -29.81 -0.52
N PHE A 11 -2.70 -28.76 -0.63
CA PHE A 11 -2.27 -27.39 -0.32
C PHE A 11 -1.82 -27.27 1.13
N ASP A 12 -2.62 -27.77 2.08
CA ASP A 12 -2.31 -27.67 3.51
C ASP A 12 -0.99 -28.38 3.84
N THR A 13 -0.76 -29.56 3.24
CA THR A 13 0.48 -30.34 3.41
C THR A 13 1.73 -29.61 2.91
N VAL A 14 1.62 -28.85 1.81
CA VAL A 14 2.75 -28.09 1.27
C VAL A 14 2.96 -26.79 2.04
N LEU A 15 1.88 -26.09 2.40
CA LEU A 15 1.93 -24.79 3.04
C LEU A 15 2.29 -24.85 4.53
N SER A 16 2.13 -26.02 5.18
CA SER A 16 2.50 -26.23 6.59
C SER A 16 3.97 -26.66 6.80
N GLN A 17 4.77 -26.74 5.74
CA GLN A 17 6.17 -27.18 5.84
C GLN A 17 7.04 -26.07 6.46
N GLY A 18 8.04 -26.47 7.26
CA GLY A 18 9.03 -25.53 7.81
C GLY A 18 9.76 -24.76 6.71
N VAL A 19 10.13 -25.45 5.63
CA VAL A 19 10.64 -24.86 4.38
C VAL A 19 9.73 -25.27 3.23
N ILE A 20 9.07 -24.31 2.61
CA ILE A 20 8.06 -24.55 1.58
C ILE A 20 8.70 -24.81 0.21
N ASP A 21 8.30 -25.91 -0.42
CA ASP A 21 8.68 -26.21 -1.80
C ASP A 21 7.89 -25.36 -2.81
N ILE A 22 8.51 -24.28 -3.30
CA ILE A 22 7.91 -23.36 -4.26
C ILE A 22 7.53 -24.04 -5.59
N LYS A 23 8.21 -25.11 -6.00
CA LYS A 23 7.88 -25.82 -7.25
C LYS A 23 6.53 -26.53 -7.11
N LYS A 24 6.27 -27.14 -5.95
CA LYS A 24 4.97 -27.74 -5.63
C LYS A 24 3.87 -26.70 -5.53
N VAL A 25 4.12 -25.56 -4.87
CA VAL A 25 3.15 -24.46 -4.80
C VAL A 25 2.77 -23.98 -6.19
N ARG A 26 3.74 -23.74 -7.07
CA ARG A 26 3.50 -23.35 -8.48
C ARG A 26 2.67 -24.38 -9.23
N LYS A 27 3.01 -25.67 -9.10
CA LYS A 27 2.27 -26.76 -9.74
C LYS A 27 0.81 -26.81 -9.27
N LEU A 28 0.56 -26.71 -7.96
CA LEU A 28 -0.78 -26.71 -7.39
C LEU A 28 -1.61 -25.48 -7.78
N CYS A 29 -0.95 -24.31 -7.84
CA CYS A 29 -1.60 -23.05 -8.20
C CYS A 29 -1.82 -22.88 -9.71
N PHE A 30 -1.20 -23.71 -10.57
CA PHE A 30 -1.36 -23.62 -12.03
C PHE A 30 -2.83 -23.75 -12.45
N SER A 31 -3.61 -24.57 -11.73
CA SER A 31 -5.06 -24.69 -11.92
C SER A 31 -5.88 -23.79 -10.97
N GLY A 32 -5.29 -22.68 -10.50
CA GLY A 32 -5.90 -21.71 -9.58
C GLY A 32 -5.69 -22.02 -8.09
N ALA A 33 -5.56 -21.01 -7.25
CA ALA A 33 -5.44 -21.21 -5.79
C ALA A 33 -6.83 -21.17 -5.10
N PRO A 34 -7.14 -22.05 -4.13
CA PRO A 34 -8.42 -22.02 -3.39
C PRO A 34 -8.59 -20.80 -2.49
N ASP A 35 -9.81 -20.28 -2.36
CA ASP A 35 -10.15 -19.10 -1.53
C ASP A 35 -10.18 -19.44 -0.04
N GLU A 36 -10.62 -20.66 0.32
CA GLU A 36 -10.97 -20.94 1.71
C GLU A 36 -9.73 -20.99 2.60
N ALA A 37 -9.94 -20.65 3.87
CA ALA A 37 -8.91 -20.64 4.92
C ALA A 37 -7.67 -19.78 4.58
N GLY A 38 -7.80 -18.80 3.69
CA GLY A 38 -6.70 -17.89 3.33
C GLY A 38 -5.60 -18.53 2.47
N ARG A 39 -5.84 -19.72 1.89
CA ARG A 39 -4.84 -20.43 1.06
C ARG A 39 -4.38 -19.58 -0.11
N ARG A 40 -5.31 -18.95 -0.85
CA ARG A 40 -4.95 -18.02 -1.94
C ARG A 40 -4.04 -16.89 -1.47
N ALA A 41 -4.38 -16.26 -0.34
CA ALA A 41 -3.60 -15.15 0.18
C ALA A 41 -2.16 -15.60 0.52
N LEU A 42 -1.99 -16.79 1.12
CA LEU A 42 -0.67 -17.33 1.42
C LEU A 42 0.10 -17.72 0.14
N CYS A 43 -0.56 -18.38 -0.81
CA CYS A 43 0.04 -18.74 -2.10
C CYS A 43 0.54 -17.50 -2.85
N TRP A 44 -0.25 -16.43 -2.89
CA TRP A 44 0.17 -15.18 -3.53
C TRP A 44 1.37 -14.54 -2.85
N LYS A 45 1.40 -14.51 -1.51
CA LYS A 45 2.56 -13.99 -0.77
C LYS A 45 3.85 -14.76 -1.08
N LEU A 46 3.77 -16.07 -1.31
CA LEU A 46 4.93 -16.89 -1.68
C LEU A 46 5.31 -16.73 -3.16
N LEU A 47 4.32 -16.78 -4.07
CA LEU A 47 4.54 -16.70 -5.51
C LEU A 47 5.06 -15.32 -5.95
N LEU A 48 4.64 -14.26 -5.25
CA LEU A 48 5.12 -12.89 -5.46
C LEU A 48 6.37 -12.56 -4.63
N HIS A 49 6.99 -13.56 -4.00
CA HIS A 49 8.23 -13.43 -3.23
C HIS A 49 8.15 -12.42 -2.06
N TYR A 50 6.95 -12.19 -1.53
CA TYR A 50 6.76 -11.33 -0.36
C TYR A 50 7.18 -12.03 0.94
N LEU A 51 6.87 -13.33 1.07
CA LEU A 51 7.33 -14.18 2.16
C LEU A 51 8.49 -15.09 1.71
N PRO A 52 9.52 -15.30 2.55
CA PRO A 52 10.54 -16.30 2.28
C PRO A 52 9.96 -17.72 2.37
N LEU A 53 10.67 -18.70 1.79
CA LEU A 53 10.22 -20.10 1.81
C LEU A 53 10.38 -20.75 3.19
N ASP A 54 11.32 -20.27 3.99
CA ASP A 54 11.48 -20.67 5.39
C ASP A 54 10.48 -19.92 6.27
N THR A 55 9.57 -20.68 6.87
CA THR A 55 8.44 -20.15 7.64
C THR A 55 8.85 -19.54 8.97
N SER A 56 10.01 -19.92 9.51
CA SER A 56 10.55 -19.34 10.75
C SER A 56 10.85 -17.84 10.61
N GLN A 57 11.14 -17.39 9.38
CA GLN A 57 11.50 -16.01 9.07
C GLN A 57 10.29 -15.11 8.76
N TRP A 58 9.07 -15.66 8.73
CA TRP A 58 7.88 -14.91 8.31
C TRP A 58 7.55 -13.76 9.23
N ASN A 59 7.57 -13.97 10.54
CA ASN A 59 7.22 -12.93 11.50
C ASN A 59 8.18 -11.74 11.40
N ASP A 60 9.49 -12.00 11.36
CA ASP A 60 10.50 -10.97 11.20
C ASP A 60 10.35 -10.22 9.86
N THR A 61 10.21 -10.97 8.75
CA THR A 61 10.00 -10.38 7.42
C THR A 61 8.77 -9.49 7.39
N LEU A 62 7.63 -9.95 7.92
CA LEU A 62 6.39 -9.18 7.96
C LEU A 62 6.55 -7.92 8.81
N ASN A 63 7.19 -8.02 9.97
CA ASN A 63 7.42 -6.88 10.85
C ASN A 63 8.30 -5.83 10.17
N LYS A 64 9.42 -6.25 9.57
CA LYS A 64 10.34 -5.38 8.83
C LYS A 64 9.65 -4.71 7.65
N LYS A 65 8.93 -5.46 6.81
CA LYS A 65 8.22 -4.91 5.65
C LYS A 65 7.10 -3.94 6.05
N ARG A 66 6.35 -4.24 7.11
CA ARG A 66 5.32 -3.33 7.63
C ARG A 66 5.90 -2.07 8.24
N ALA A 67 7.01 -2.17 8.98
CA ALA A 67 7.71 -1.01 9.51
C ALA A 67 8.25 -0.11 8.38
N GLN A 68 8.85 -0.71 7.35
CA GLN A 68 9.32 0.00 6.17
C GLN A 68 8.17 0.72 5.43
N TYR A 69 7.03 0.05 5.24
CA TYR A 69 5.85 0.69 4.66
C TYR A 69 5.37 1.90 5.49
N ARG A 70 5.33 1.77 6.83
CA ARG A 70 4.96 2.90 7.70
C ARG A 70 5.93 4.07 7.57
N HIS A 71 7.23 3.80 7.46
CA HIS A 71 8.23 4.85 7.26
C HIS A 71 8.00 5.61 5.94
N PHE A 72 7.74 4.89 4.83
CA PHE A 72 7.40 5.53 3.56
C PHE A 72 6.11 6.36 3.64
N VAL A 73 5.10 5.90 4.39
CA VAL A 73 3.88 6.69 4.61
C VAL A 73 4.19 7.98 5.37
N GLU A 74 5.05 7.94 6.39
CA GLU A 74 5.44 9.14 7.13
C GLU A 74 6.15 10.14 6.19
N GLU A 75 7.19 9.69 5.49
CA GLU A 75 8.04 10.53 4.62
C GLU A 75 7.30 11.09 3.40
N MET A 76 6.48 10.27 2.72
CA MET A 76 5.88 10.65 1.44
C MET A 76 4.48 11.27 1.58
N VAL A 77 3.79 11.03 2.70
CA VAL A 77 2.40 11.47 2.89
C VAL A 77 2.26 12.44 4.06
N VAL A 78 2.78 12.07 5.24
CA VAL A 78 2.54 12.82 6.48
C VAL A 78 3.40 14.10 6.53
N GLU A 79 4.72 13.98 6.36
CA GLU A 79 5.63 15.13 6.43
C GLU A 79 5.30 16.23 5.38
N PRO A 80 5.04 15.90 4.09
CA PRO A 80 4.69 16.91 3.10
C PRO A 80 3.33 17.57 3.38
N ALA A 81 2.38 16.84 3.97
CA ALA A 81 1.09 17.41 4.37
C ALA A 81 1.26 18.43 5.50
N ARG A 82 2.12 18.15 6.49
CA ARG A 82 2.44 19.08 7.59
C ARG A 82 3.16 20.34 7.08
N LEU A 83 4.11 20.19 6.16
CA LEU A 83 4.81 21.31 5.52
C LEU A 83 3.85 22.24 4.78
N SER A 84 2.88 21.66 4.05
CA SER A 84 1.87 22.43 3.32
C SER A 84 0.94 23.22 4.23
N LYS A 85 0.61 22.69 5.41
CA LYS A 85 -0.39 23.28 6.31
C LYS A 85 0.18 24.39 7.20
N ASN A 86 1.40 24.19 7.69
CA ASN A 86 2.03 25.11 8.65
C ASN A 86 2.74 26.28 7.97
N GLY A 87 2.74 26.34 6.63
CA GLY A 87 3.67 27.18 5.88
C GLY A 87 5.11 26.77 6.19
N SER A 88 6.10 27.46 5.61
CA SER A 88 7.52 27.23 5.93
C SER A 88 7.78 27.49 7.42
N GLY A 89 7.56 26.46 8.24
CA GLY A 89 7.78 26.50 9.68
C GLY A 89 9.27 26.61 9.95
N ASN A 90 9.73 27.83 10.21
CA ASN A 90 10.99 28.18 10.85
C ASN A 90 12.35 27.82 10.21
N ASN A 91 12.45 27.15 9.04
CA ASN A 91 13.77 26.72 8.55
C ASN A 91 14.31 27.33 7.26
N HIS A 92 13.60 28.21 6.56
CA HIS A 92 14.21 29.09 5.57
C HIS A 92 13.24 30.22 5.21
N VAL A 93 13.60 31.48 5.47
CA VAL A 93 12.76 32.64 5.14
C VAL A 93 12.53 32.75 3.63
N ASP A 94 13.40 32.12 2.84
CA ASP A 94 13.38 32.17 1.38
C ASP A 94 12.71 30.96 0.71
N ASP A 95 12.26 29.95 1.47
CA ASP A 95 11.67 28.75 0.86
C ASP A 95 10.14 28.81 0.89
N HIS A 96 9.55 29.13 -0.25
CA HIS A 96 8.13 29.33 -0.44
C HIS A 96 7.62 28.57 -1.68
N PRO A 97 6.29 28.35 -1.82
CA PRO A 97 5.72 27.60 -2.95
C PRO A 97 6.01 28.16 -4.35
N LEU A 98 6.49 29.40 -4.44
CA LEU A 98 6.85 30.04 -5.70
C LEU A 98 8.37 30.19 -5.84
N ASN A 99 9.15 29.53 -4.98
CA ASN A 99 10.60 29.61 -4.99
C ASN A 99 11.12 29.02 -6.33
N PRO A 100 11.81 29.81 -7.16
CA PRO A 100 12.32 29.33 -8.46
C PRO A 100 13.52 28.39 -8.30
N ASN A 101 14.05 28.23 -7.07
CA ASN A 101 15.17 27.32 -6.80
C ASN A 101 14.76 25.86 -7.09
N PRO A 102 15.43 25.17 -8.04
CA PRO A 102 15.15 23.77 -8.34
C PRO A 102 15.39 22.81 -7.15
N ASP A 103 16.18 23.20 -6.16
CA ASP A 103 16.44 22.41 -4.96
C ASP A 103 15.38 22.62 -3.85
N SER A 104 14.36 23.44 -4.10
CA SER A 104 13.26 23.64 -3.15
C SER A 104 12.43 22.35 -2.98
N PRO A 105 12.12 21.94 -1.73
CA PRO A 105 11.14 20.90 -1.42
C PRO A 105 9.78 21.09 -2.11
N TRP A 106 9.39 22.34 -2.40
CA TRP A 106 8.15 22.65 -3.10
C TRP A 106 8.11 22.10 -4.53
N GLY A 107 9.25 22.04 -5.22
CA GLY A 107 9.33 21.46 -6.56
C GLY A 107 8.95 19.97 -6.58
N SER A 108 9.41 19.21 -5.59
CA SER A 108 9.02 17.81 -5.40
C SER A 108 7.57 17.69 -4.96
N TYR A 109 7.14 18.51 -4.01
CA TYR A 109 5.76 18.54 -3.51
C TYR A 109 4.72 18.70 -4.64
N PHE A 110 4.95 19.62 -5.60
CA PHE A 110 4.03 19.83 -6.71
C PHE A 110 4.04 18.68 -7.72
N LYS A 111 5.21 18.13 -8.04
CA LYS A 111 5.32 16.95 -8.90
C LYS A 111 4.59 15.75 -8.28
N ASP A 112 4.74 15.56 -6.97
CA ASP A 112 4.03 14.51 -6.25
C ASP A 112 2.51 14.73 -6.30
N ASN A 113 2.04 15.97 -6.18
CA ASN A 113 0.63 16.30 -6.31
C ASN A 113 0.07 16.00 -7.71
N GLU A 114 0.85 16.23 -8.78
CA GLU A 114 0.45 15.87 -10.14
C GLU A 114 0.26 14.36 -10.28
N VAL A 115 1.19 13.56 -9.75
CA VAL A 115 1.10 12.10 -9.72
C VAL A 115 -0.11 11.64 -8.90
N LEU A 116 -0.29 12.20 -7.70
CA LEU A 116 -1.42 11.90 -6.82
C LEU A 116 -2.77 12.23 -7.48
N ALA A 117 -2.85 13.33 -8.24
CA ALA A 117 -4.06 13.71 -8.94
C ALA A 117 -4.45 12.69 -10.04
N GLN A 118 -3.47 12.08 -10.71
CA GLN A 118 -3.75 10.99 -11.65
C GLN A 118 -4.20 9.72 -10.93
N ILE A 119 -3.54 9.36 -9.82
CA ILE A 119 -3.94 8.21 -9.00
C ILE A 119 -5.38 8.38 -8.50
N ASP A 120 -5.75 9.55 -7.98
CA ASP A 120 -7.12 9.81 -7.48
C ASP A 120 -8.18 9.65 -8.59
N LYS A 121 -7.91 10.19 -9.79
CA LYS A 121 -8.80 10.03 -10.96
C LYS A 121 -8.99 8.56 -11.34
N ASP A 122 -7.91 7.80 -11.36
CA ASP A 122 -7.92 6.39 -11.77
C ASP A 122 -8.58 5.49 -10.72
N VAL A 123 -8.32 5.74 -9.43
CA VAL A 123 -8.93 5.01 -8.32
C VAL A 123 -10.44 5.22 -8.26
N ARG A 124 -10.95 6.45 -8.49
CA ARG A 124 -12.39 6.73 -8.47
C ARG A 124 -13.19 5.94 -9.50
N ARG A 125 -12.59 5.64 -10.65
CA ARG A 125 -13.23 4.90 -11.75
C ARG A 125 -12.89 3.41 -11.76
N LEU A 126 -12.10 2.91 -10.80
CA LEU A 126 -11.66 1.53 -10.75
C LEU A 126 -12.82 0.61 -10.34
N CYS A 127 -13.21 -0.29 -11.25
CA CYS A 127 -14.19 -1.36 -11.01
C CYS A 127 -15.46 -0.89 -10.26
N PRO A 128 -16.26 0.02 -10.85
CA PRO A 128 -17.39 0.66 -10.16
C PRO A 128 -18.44 -0.34 -9.66
N ASP A 129 -18.57 -1.48 -10.34
CA ASP A 129 -19.56 -2.51 -10.00
C ASP A 129 -19.13 -3.42 -8.83
N ILE A 130 -17.87 -3.34 -8.39
CA ILE A 130 -17.34 -4.17 -7.31
C ILE A 130 -17.35 -3.39 -6.00
N MET A 131 -18.22 -3.79 -5.06
CA MET A 131 -18.38 -3.12 -3.75
C MET A 131 -17.09 -2.96 -2.94
N PHE A 132 -16.13 -3.87 -3.11
CA PHE A 132 -14.84 -3.80 -2.42
C PHE A 132 -14.10 -2.48 -2.69
N PHE A 133 -14.18 -1.94 -3.91
CA PHE A 133 -13.50 -0.69 -4.28
C PHE A 133 -14.31 0.57 -3.96
N GLN A 134 -15.60 0.43 -3.66
CA GLN A 134 -16.51 1.56 -3.40
C GLN A 134 -16.73 1.82 -1.91
N ARG A 135 -16.46 0.83 -1.05
CA ARG A 135 -16.64 0.95 0.40
C ARG A 135 -15.36 1.44 1.08
N GLY A 136 -15.53 2.28 2.10
CA GLY A 136 -14.43 2.63 3.01
C GLY A 136 -13.88 1.37 3.68
N THR A 137 -12.55 1.27 3.76
CA THR A 137 -11.88 0.16 4.45
C THR A 137 -12.22 0.16 5.94
N GLU A 138 -12.41 -1.02 6.50
CA GLU A 138 -12.55 -1.23 7.96
C GLU A 138 -11.21 -1.05 8.69
N PHE A 139 -10.10 -0.97 7.95
CA PHE A 139 -8.74 -0.85 8.46
C PHE A 139 -8.04 0.40 7.88
N PRO A 140 -8.51 1.61 8.23
CA PRO A 140 -7.88 2.84 7.74
C PRO A 140 -6.45 3.01 8.30
N CYS A 141 -5.60 3.70 7.53
CA CYS A 141 -4.27 4.09 8.00
C CYS A 141 -4.40 5.15 9.10
N LYS A 142 -4.23 4.74 10.35
CA LYS A 142 -4.41 5.59 11.53
C LYS A 142 -3.49 6.82 11.54
N LEU A 143 -2.28 6.70 10.99
CA LEU A 143 -1.33 7.81 10.87
C LEU A 143 -1.89 9.00 10.06
N ILE A 144 -2.85 8.74 9.17
CA ILE A 144 -3.46 9.77 8.32
C ILE A 144 -4.85 10.14 8.85
N VAL A 145 -5.63 9.16 9.30
CA VAL A 145 -7.03 9.38 9.67
C VAL A 145 -7.19 10.02 11.04
N ASP A 146 -6.31 9.70 11.99
CA ASP A 146 -6.41 10.16 13.37
C ASP A 146 -5.64 11.47 13.62
N ASP A 147 -4.78 11.88 12.68
CA ASP A 147 -3.98 13.11 12.77
C ASP A 147 -4.70 14.28 12.05
N PRO A 148 -5.21 15.30 12.78
CA PRO A 148 -5.89 16.43 12.17
C PRO A 148 -4.94 17.35 11.37
N GLU A 149 -3.64 17.26 11.59
CA GLU A 149 -2.63 18.02 10.85
C GLU A 149 -2.32 17.40 9.48
N VAL A 150 -2.67 16.13 9.27
CA VAL A 150 -2.44 15.45 8.00
C VAL A 150 -3.68 15.55 7.11
N GLU A 151 -3.57 16.34 6.05
CA GLU A 151 -4.63 16.37 5.04
C GLU A 151 -4.71 15.05 4.27
N ARG A 152 -5.93 14.55 4.07
CA ARG A 152 -6.16 13.36 3.24
C ARG A 152 -5.73 13.63 1.80
N LEU A 153 -5.04 12.67 1.19
CA LEU A 153 -4.50 12.78 -0.18
C LEU A 153 -5.55 13.24 -1.22
N HIS A 154 -6.77 12.71 -1.16
CA HIS A 154 -7.84 13.08 -2.08
C HIS A 154 -8.31 14.54 -1.93
N ARG A 155 -8.08 15.19 -0.75
CA ARG A 155 -8.36 16.62 -0.56
C ARG A 155 -7.20 17.45 -1.09
N ARG A 156 -5.96 17.07 -0.75
CA ARG A 156 -4.73 17.73 -1.20
C ARG A 156 -4.71 17.97 -2.72
N VAL A 157 -5.17 16.99 -3.51
CA VAL A 157 -5.22 17.10 -4.99
C VAL A 157 -6.40 17.93 -5.53
N THR A 158 -7.47 18.14 -4.75
CA THR A 158 -8.61 18.98 -5.15
C THR A 158 -8.35 20.47 -4.98
N HIS A 159 -7.46 20.84 -4.05
CA HIS A 159 -7.06 22.23 -3.80
C HIS A 159 -6.01 22.74 -4.80
N SER A 160 -5.54 21.91 -5.74
CA SER A 160 -4.49 22.25 -6.70
C SER A 160 -4.97 23.11 -7.88
N SER A 161 -6.28 23.30 -8.04
CA SER A 161 -6.86 24.21 -9.04
C SER A 161 -7.51 25.41 -8.34
N LEU A 162 -7.01 26.62 -8.61
CA LEU A 162 -7.71 27.86 -8.26
C LEU A 162 -9.09 27.83 -8.94
N SER A 163 -10.16 27.89 -8.14
CA SER A 163 -11.49 28.15 -8.68
C SER A 163 -11.48 29.54 -9.31
N ALA A 164 -11.75 29.59 -10.61
CA ALA A 164 -11.89 30.82 -11.38
C ALA A 164 -13.06 31.68 -10.90
#